data_AF-A0A931BCP6-F1
#
_entry.id   AF-A0A931BCP6-F1
#
_cell.length_a   1.000
_cell.length_b   1.000
_cell.length_c   1.000
_cell.angle_alpha   90.00
_cell.angle_beta   90.00
_cell.angle_gamma   90.00
#
_symmetry.space_group_name_H-M   'P 1'
#
loop_
_entity.id
_entity.type
_entity.pdbx_description
1 polymer ?
#
loop_
_entity_poly.entity_id
_entity_poly.type
_entity_poly.pdbx_seq_one_letter_code
_entity_poly.pdbx_strand_id
1 'polypeptide(L)' 'MIPYGQFGYDVGNLVQLRWPGPVYVVRWRGWVMTRLPNGMNHRMAVYWLGPPHWDCYFEDELRPIGHPG' A
#
# COMPACT_ATOMS: atom_id res chain seq x y z
N MET A 1 -9.14 -8.68 -8.58
CA MET A 1 -9.76 -7.34 -8.50
C MET A 1 -10.28 -7.18 -7.09
N ILE A 2 -9.58 -6.43 -6.25
CA ILE A 2 -10.08 -6.08 -4.92
C ILE A 2 -11.21 -5.06 -5.13
N PRO A 3 -12.41 -5.27 -4.54
CA PRO A 3 -13.52 -4.36 -4.72
C PRO A 3 -13.13 -2.95 -4.24
N TYR A 4 -13.51 -1.95 -5.03
CA TYR A 4 -13.33 -0.54 -4.72
C TYR A 4 -13.78 -0.24 -3.28
N GLY A 5 -12.82 0.02 -2.39
CA GLY A 5 -13.07 0.33 -0.98
C GLY A 5 -12.42 -0.61 0.04
N GLN A 6 -11.68 -1.64 -0.39
CA GLN A 6 -10.91 -2.49 0.52
C GLN A 6 -9.40 -2.30 0.35
N PHE A 7 -8.68 -2.31 1.47
CA PHE A 7 -7.23 -2.31 1.50
C PHE A 7 -6.71 -3.72 1.23
N GLY A 8 -5.71 -3.87 0.35
CA GLY A 8 -4.96 -5.11 0.18
C GLY A 8 -4.06 -5.47 1.37
N TYR A 9 -3.71 -4.50 2.23
CA TYR A 9 -2.89 -4.74 3.43
C TYR A 9 -3.49 -4.13 4.71
N ASP A 10 -3.34 -4.83 5.83
CA ASP A 10 -3.66 -4.35 7.18
C ASP A 10 -2.42 -3.81 7.90
N VAL A 11 -2.65 -2.96 8.90
CA VAL A 11 -1.58 -2.53 9.81
C VAL A 11 -1.05 -3.76 10.54
N GLY A 12 0.27 -3.97 10.51
CA GLY A 12 0.93 -5.17 11.01
C GLY A 12 1.34 -6.17 9.92
N ASN A 13 0.80 -6.06 8.70
CA ASN A 13 1.22 -6.94 7.60
C ASN A 13 2.68 -6.67 7.20
N LEU A 14 3.38 -7.75 6.83
CA LEU A 14 4.72 -7.68 6.26
C LEU A 14 4.64 -7.52 4.74
N VAL A 15 5.30 -6.49 4.23
CA VAL A 15 5.36 -6.17 2.80
C VAL A 15 6.80 -5.90 2.37
N GLN A 16 7.11 -6.11 1.11
CA GLN A 16 8.37 -5.68 0.50
C GLN A 16 8.15 -4.48 -0.39
N LEU A 17 9.06 -3.52 -0.26
CA LEU A 17 9.12 -2.36 -1.15
C LEU A 17 10.00 -2.72 -2.37
N ARG A 18 9.35 -3.04 -3.50
CA ARG A 18 9.98 -3.55 -4.74
C ARG A 18 10.71 -4.89 -4.56
N TRP A 19 10.66 -5.75 -5.59
CA TRP A 19 11.38 -7.03 -5.59
C TRP A 19 12.67 -6.95 -6.41
N PRO A 20 13.80 -7.50 -5.93
CA PRO A 20 14.06 -7.93 -4.55
C PRO A 20 14.31 -6.72 -3.64
N GLY A 21 13.83 -6.77 -2.38
CA GLY A 21 13.94 -5.63 -1.49
C GLY A 21 13.75 -5.97 0.00
N PRO A 22 14.08 -5.02 0.89
CA PRO A 22 13.85 -5.16 2.33
C PRO A 22 12.36 -5.30 2.68
N VAL A 23 12.10 -6.03 3.77
CA VAL A 23 10.75 -6.27 4.30
C VAL A 23 10.43 -5.23 5.37
N TYR A 24 9.22 -4.70 5.33
CA TYR A 24 8.72 -3.71 6.27
C TYR A 24 7.34 -4.09 6.79
N VAL A 25 6.99 -3.52 7.94
CA VAL A 25 5.66 -3.65 8.54
C VAL A 25 4.82 -2.45 8.10
N VAL A 26 3.60 -2.69 7.64
CA VAL A 26 2.63 -1.62 7.42
C VAL A 26 2.29 -0.98 8.78
N ARG A 27 2.63 0.29 8.97
CA ARG A 27 2.38 1.05 10.20
C ARG A 27 1.10 1.87 10.14
N TRP A 28 0.70 2.28 8.94
CA TRP A 28 -0.54 3.02 8.72
C TRP A 28 -1.07 2.76 7.30
N ARG A 29 -2.38 2.95 7.11
CA ARG A 29 -3.03 2.88 5.81
C ARG A 29 -4.12 3.93 5.69
N GLY A 30 -4.35 4.42 4.48
CA GLY A 30 -5.38 5.40 4.20
C GLY A 30 -5.66 5.54 2.72
N TRP A 31 -6.44 6.57 2.39
CA TRP A 31 -6.92 6.78 1.03
C TRP A 31 -6.51 8.14 0.52
N VAL A 32 -6.01 8.20 -0.71
CA VAL A 32 -5.81 9.45 -1.43
C VAL A 32 -6.83 9.55 -2.56
N MET A 33 -7.31 10.75 -2.81
CA MET A 33 -8.11 11.05 -4.00
C MET A 33 -7.15 11.53 -5.08
N THR A 34 -7.03 10.76 -6.16
CA THR A 34 -6.30 11.18 -7.36
C THR A 34 -7.27 11.46 -8.50
N ARG A 35 -6.85 12.29 -9.46
CA ARG A 35 -7.63 12.58 -10.65
C ARG A 35 -7.05 11.82 -11.83
N LEU A 36 -7.83 10.94 -12.42
CA LEU A 36 -7.43 10.17 -13.59
C LEU A 36 -7.39 11.08 -14.85
N PRO A 37 -6.66 10.70 -15.90
CA PRO A 37 -6.60 11.46 -17.15
C PRO A 37 -7.97 11.67 -17.82
N ASN A 38 -8.94 10.79 -17.57
CA ASN A 38 -10.32 10.92 -18.03
C ASN A 38 -11.16 11.94 -17.21
N GLY A 39 -10.53 12.62 -16.25
CA GLY A 39 -11.16 13.64 -15.41
C GLY A 39 -11.89 13.11 -14.18
N MET A 40 -12.04 11.79 -14.02
CA MET A 40 -12.71 11.18 -12.87
C MET A 40 -11.81 11.16 -11.64
N ASN A 41 -12.40 11.39 -10.47
CA ASN A 41 -11.73 11.18 -9.20
C ASN A 41 -11.70 9.67 -8.88
N HIS A 42 -10.53 9.17 -8.52
CA HIS A 42 -10.31 7.78 -8.16
C HIS A 42 -9.67 7.72 -6.78
N ARG A 43 -10.21 6.84 -5.92
CA ARG A 43 -9.71 6.65 -4.56
C ARG A 43 -8.66 5.54 -4.57
N MET A 44 -7.42 5.87 -4.22
CA MET A 44 -6.33 4.89 -4.18
C MET A 44 -5.91 4.61 -2.74
N ALA A 45 -5.67 3.34 -2.43
CA ALA A 45 -5.14 2.91 -1.14
C ALA A 45 -3.65 3.24 -1.07
N VAL A 46 -3.23 3.79 0.07
CA VAL A 46 -1.83 4.09 0.38
C VAL A 46 -1.46 3.55 1.75
N TYR A 47 -0.19 3.21 1.89
CA TYR A 47 0.36 2.53 3.05
C TYR A 47 1.66 3.21 3.48
N TRP A 48 1.81 3.43 4.78
CA TRP A 48 3.05 3.96 5.35
C TRP A 48 3.78 2.88 6.14
N LEU A 49 5.08 2.75 5.90
CA LEU A 49 5.92 1.68 6.44
C LEU A 49 6.68 2.09 7.70
N GLY A 50 6.56 3.36 8.11
CA GLY A 50 7.37 3.92 9.21
C GLY A 50 8.76 4.35 8.76
N PRO A 51 9.57 4.90 9.69
CA PRO A 51 10.95 5.28 9.42
C PRO A 51 11.78 4.12 8.84
N PRO A 52 12.70 4.40 7.88
CA PRO A 52 13.14 5.71 7.42
C PRO A 52 12.26 6.35 6.32
N HIS A 53 11.10 5.76 6.01
CA HIS A 53 10.26 6.23 4.90
C HIS A 53 9.45 7.47 5.32
N TRP A 54 9.63 8.55 4.56
CA TRP A 54 8.93 9.81 4.78
C TRP A 54 7.60 9.89 4.03
N ASP A 55 7.39 9.02 3.02
CA ASP A 55 6.21 9.03 2.16
C ASP A 55 5.38 7.73 2.30
N CYS A 56 4.16 7.78 1.80
CA CYS A 56 3.30 6.61 1.66
C CYS A 56 3.53 5.93 0.30
N TYR A 57 3.19 4.65 0.23
CA TYR A 57 3.34 3.80 -0.94
C TYR A 57 1.99 3.31 -1.42
N PHE A 58 1.81 3.19 -2.73
CA PHE A 58 0.64 2.57 -3.31
C PHE A 58 0.70 1.05 -3.20
N GLU A 59 -0.45 0.41 -3.35
CA GLU A 59 -0.57 -1.05 -3.24
C GLU A 59 0.31 -1.81 -4.24
N ASP A 60 0.45 -1.28 -5.46
CA ASP A 60 1.23 -1.86 -6.56
C ASP A 60 2.75 -1.74 -6.36
N GLU A 61 3.19 -0.83 -5.50
CA GLU A 61 4.60 -0.68 -5.12
C GLU A 61 5.02 -1.69 -4.04
N LEU A 62 4.05 -2.32 -3.40
CA LEU A 62 4.22 -3.25 -2.29
C LEU A 62 3.94 -4.68 -2.75
N ARG A 63 4.68 -5.62 -2.19
CA ARG A 63 4.39 -7.05 -2.35
C ARG A 63 4.11 -7.70 -1.01
N PRO A 64 3.07 -8.53 -0.89
CA PRO A 64 2.85 -9.30 0.33
C PRO A 64 4.01 -10.27 0.52
N ILE A 65 4.52 -10.33 1.75
CA ILE A 65 5.32 -11.46 2.20
C ILE A 65 4.33 -12.40 2.84
N GLY A 66 4.14 -13.58 2.22
CA GLY A 66 3.15 -14.56 2.65
C GLY A 66 3.13 -14.68 4.16
N HIS A 67 1.92 -14.71 4.76
CA HIS A 67 1.78 -14.95 6.18
C HIS A 67 2.54 -16.22 6.56
N PRO A 68 3.44 -16.21 7.56
CA PRO A 68 3.75 -17.45 8.26
C PRO A 68 2.42 -17.90 8.88
N GLY A 69 1.87 -19.00 8.36
CA GLY A 69 0.71 -19.68 8.94
C GLY A 69 1.02 -20.26 10.32
#